data_AF-A0A933DCR5-F1
#
_entry.id   AF-A0A933DCR5-F1
#
_cell.length_a   1.000
_cell.length_b   1.000
_cell.length_c   1.000
_cell.angle_alpha   90.00
_cell.angle_beta   90.00
_cell.angle_gamma   90.00
#
_symmetry.space_group_name_H-M   'P 1'
#
loop_
_entity.id
_entity.type
_entity.pdbx_description
1 polymer ?
#
loop_
_entity_poly.entity_id
_entity_poly.type
_entity_poly.pdbx_seq_one_letter_code
_entity_poly.pdbx_strand_id
1 'polypeptide(L)' 'MLSSKEAEELSQIEEAEAWFEYLEAVRNQDAIRYGDVEPWAWSRLNLRLRVIRRRRAKLRTAAAPA' A
#
# COMPACT_ATOMS: atom_id res chain seq x y z
N MET A 1 -8.43 11.07 17.95
CA MET A 1 -8.81 10.58 16.59
C MET A 1 -8.14 11.50 15.59
N LEU A 2 -7.50 10.96 14.55
CA LEU A 2 -6.97 11.77 13.45
C LEU A 2 -8.13 12.44 12.69
N SER A 3 -7.92 13.65 12.19
CA SER A 3 -8.83 14.27 11.25
C SER A 3 -8.89 13.47 9.93
N SER A 4 -9.94 13.68 9.13
CA SER A 4 -10.06 13.00 7.82
C SER A 4 -8.86 13.31 6.92
N LYS A 5 -8.33 14.53 6.99
CA LYS A 5 -7.14 14.96 6.25
C LYS A 5 -5.88 14.21 6.70
N GLU A 6 -5.60 14.17 8.01
CA GLU A 6 -4.43 13.46 8.54
C GLU A 6 -4.52 11.94 8.26
N ALA A 7 -5.72 11.36 8.29
CA ALA A 7 -5.94 9.96 7.96
C ALA A 7 -5.72 9.66 6.46
N GLU A 8 -6.03 10.61 5.58
CA GLU A 8 -5.72 10.54 4.15
C GLU A 8 -4.22 10.67 3.89
N GLU A 9 -3.54 11.62 4.54
CA GLU A 9 -2.09 11.81 4.46
C GLU A 9 -1.35 10.56 4.94
N LEU A 10 -1.77 9.98 6.07
CA LEU A 10 -1.22 8.71 6.56
C LEU A 10 -1.42 7.59 5.54
N SER A 11 -2.60 7.51 4.92
CA SER A 11 -2.88 6.51 3.88
C SER A 11 -2.02 6.70 2.62
N GLN A 12 -1.50 7.91 2.35
CA GLN A 12 -0.57 8.17 1.24
C GLN A 12 0.85 7.70 1.61
N ILE A 13 1.29 7.96 2.84
CA ILE A 13 2.58 7.49 3.35
C ILE A 13 2.62 5.96 3.34
N GLU A 14 1.59 5.29 3.86
CA GLU A 14 1.51 3.83 3.87
C GLU A 14 1.52 3.21 2.46
N GLU A 15 0.96 3.90 1.47
CA GLU A 15 1.01 3.48 0.06
C GLU A 15 2.42 3.60 -0.51
N ALA A 16 3.10 4.73 -0.25
CA ALA A 16 4.49 4.92 -0.64
C ALA A 16 5.42 3.88 0.00
N GLU A 17 5.25 3.58 1.28
CA GLU A 17 5.99 2.52 1.98
C GLU A 17 5.74 1.13 1.38
N ALA A 18 4.50 0.83 0.97
CA ALA A 18 4.17 -0.44 0.36
C ALA A 18 4.89 -0.62 -0.99
N TRP A 19 4.93 0.45 -1.80
CA TRP A 19 5.69 0.46 -3.04
C TRP A 19 7.20 0.39 -2.80
N PHE A 20 7.71 1.09 -1.79
CA PHE A 20 9.13 1.03 -1.43
C PHE A 20 9.54 -0.39 -1.01
N GLU A 21 8.75 -1.04 -0.15
CA GLU A 21 8.98 -2.43 0.28
C GLU A 21 9.01 -3.41 -0.91
N TYR A 22 8.10 -3.26 -1.87
CA TYR A 22 8.12 -4.06 -3.10
C TYR A 22 9.42 -3.84 -3.90
N LEU A 23 9.76 -2.57 -4.17
CA LEU A 23 10.96 -2.23 -4.93
C LEU A 23 12.23 -2.72 -4.24
N GLU A 24 12.33 -2.60 -2.91
CA GLU A 24 13.47 -3.12 -2.16
C GLU A 24 13.58 -4.64 -2.22
N ALA A 25 12.46 -5.37 -2.21
CA ALA A 25 12.48 -6.82 -2.32
C ALA A 25 13.01 -7.32 -3.67
N VAL A 26 12.71 -6.60 -4.76
CA VAL A 26 13.02 -7.05 -6.13
C VAL A 26 14.23 -6.35 -6.75
N ARG A 27 14.71 -5.24 -6.16
CA ARG A 27 15.88 -4.50 -6.65
C ARG A 27 17.14 -5.36 -6.55
N ASN A 28 17.98 -5.31 -7.59
CA ASN A 28 19.27 -6.00 -7.68
C ASN A 28 19.19 -7.53 -7.53
N GLN A 29 18.03 -8.14 -7.78
CA GLN A 29 17.91 -9.59 -7.83
C GLN A 29 18.38 -10.11 -9.20
N ASP A 30 19.07 -11.24 -9.20
CA ASP A 30 19.33 -11.99 -10.43
C ASP A 30 18.04 -12.65 -10.96
N ALA A 31 18.08 -13.15 -12.20
CA ALA A 31 16.89 -13.68 -12.87
C ALA A 31 16.26 -14.89 -12.14
N ILE A 32 17.08 -15.75 -11.52
CA ILE A 32 16.60 -16.93 -10.80
C ILE A 32 15.90 -16.48 -9.52
N ARG A 33 16.58 -15.64 -8.73
CA ARG A 33 16.07 -15.14 -7.46
C ARG A 33 14.85 -14.23 -7.64
N TYR A 34 14.81 -13.44 -8.71
CA TYR A 34 13.66 -12.62 -9.06
C TYR A 34 12.41 -13.47 -9.26
N GLY A 35 12.52 -14.59 -9.98
CA GLY A 35 11.41 -15.52 -10.22
C GLY A 35 10.81 -16.11 -8.93
N ASP A 36 11.66 -16.31 -7.91
CA ASP A 36 11.22 -16.81 -6.61
C ASP A 36 10.61 -15.71 -5.71
N VAL A 37 11.21 -14.51 -5.72
CA VAL A 37 10.89 -13.44 -4.76
C VAL A 37 9.75 -12.54 -5.23
N GLU A 38 9.69 -12.23 -6.52
CA GLU A 38 8.73 -11.28 -7.08
C GLU A 38 7.27 -11.68 -6.83
N PRO A 39 6.83 -12.93 -7.04
CA PRO A 39 5.42 -13.30 -6.87
C PRO A 39 4.92 -13.09 -5.43
N TRP A 40 5.77 -13.35 -4.44
CA TRP A 40 5.47 -13.10 -3.04
C TRP A 40 5.42 -11.60 -2.72
N ALA A 41 6.42 -10.84 -3.19
CA ALA A 41 6.47 -9.40 -3.00
C ALA A 41 5.26 -8.71 -3.64
N TRP A 42 4.87 -9.14 -4.85
CA TRP A 42 3.69 -8.67 -5.56
C TRP A 42 2.39 -8.96 -4.81
N SER A 43 2.23 -10.20 -4.32
CA SER A 43 1.05 -10.60 -3.54
C SER A 43 0.90 -9.76 -2.27
N ARG A 44 2.02 -9.49 -1.59
CA ARG A 44 2.08 -8.66 -0.39
C ARG A 44 1.72 -7.19 -0.69
N LEU A 45 2.28 -6.62 -1.76
CA LEU A 45 1.93 -5.27 -2.23
C LEU A 45 0.42 -5.16 -2.50
N ASN A 46 -0.16 -6.10 -3.24
CA ASN A 46 -1.58 -6.10 -3.55
C ASN A 46 -2.46 -6.14 -2.30
N LEU A 47 -2.07 -6.93 -1.30
CA LEU A 47 -2.77 -6.98 -0.03
C LEU A 47 -2.73 -5.63 0.69
N ARG A 48 -1.55 -5.01 0.80
CA ARG A 48 -1.39 -3.68 1.43
C ARG A 48 -2.23 -2.62 0.72
N LEU A 49 -2.15 -2.55 -0.61
CA LEU A 49 -2.94 -1.62 -1.41
C LEU A 49 -4.45 -1.83 -1.23
N ARG A 50 -4.91 -3.09 -1.12
CA ARG A 50 -6.33 -3.39 -0.85
C ARG A 50 -6.79 -2.83 0.50
N VAL A 51 -5.97 -2.95 1.54
CA VAL A 51 -6.28 -2.40 2.87
C VAL A 51 -6.34 -0.87 2.83
N ILE A 52 -5.38 -0.22 2.18
CA ILE A 52 -5.34 1.24 2.03
C ILE A 52 -6.57 1.74 1.26
N ARG A 53 -6.93 1.10 0.14
CA ARG A 53 -8.14 1.44 -0.62
C ARG A 53 -9.41 1.32 0.22
N ARG A 54 -9.54 0.27 1.03
CA ARG A 54 -10.68 0.11 1.95
C ARG A 54 -10.72 1.23 2.99
N ARG A 55 -9.56 1.64 3.53
CA ARG A 55 -9.47 2.73 4.49
C ARG A 55 -9.90 4.06 3.87
N ARG A 56 -9.36 4.41 2.69
CA ARG A 56 -9.76 5.61 1.94
C ARG A 56 -11.25 5.64 1.60
N ALA A 57 -11.83 4.49 1.22
CA ALA A 57 -13.27 4.40 0.96
C ALA A 57 -14.10 4.75 2.20
N LYS A 58 -13.70 4.27 3.38
CA LYS A 58 -14.37 4.60 4.66
C LYS A 58 -14.24 6.09 5.01
N LEU A 59 -13.08 6.68 4.81
CA LEU A 59 -12.86 8.12 5.04
C LEU A 59 -13.77 8.96 4.14
N ARG A 60 -13.86 8.61 2.85
CA ARG A 60 -14.75 9.29 1.91
C ARG A 60 -16.22 9.17 2.31
N THR A 61 -16.67 7.99 2.75
CA THR A 61 -18.05 7.83 3.25
C THR A 61 -18.30 8.66 4.50
N ALA A 62 -17.34 8.76 5.42
CA ALA A 62 -17.46 9.57 6.63
C ALA A 62 -17.43 11.10 6.36
N ALA A 63 -16.84 11.52 5.24
CA ALA A 63 -16.76 12.92 4.83
C ALA A 63 -17.96 13.39 3.98
N ALA A 64 -18.84 12.48 3.54
CA ALA A 64 -20.03 12.84 2.78
C ALA A 64 -21.08 13.51 3.70
N PRO A 65 -21.67 14.65 3.32
CA PRO A 65 -22.78 15.24 4.08
C PRO A 65 -24.01 14.31 4.06
N ALA A 66 -24.71 14.23 5.20
CA ALA A 66 -25.90 13.40 5.39
C ALA A 66 -27.11 13.88 4.57
#